data_AF-A0A134B763-F1
#
_entry.id   AF-A0A134B763-F1
#
_cell.length_a   1.000
_cell.length_b   1.000
_cell.length_c   1.000
_cell.angle_alpha   90.00
_cell.angle_beta   90.00
_cell.angle_gamma   90.00
#
_symmetry.space_group_name_H-M   'P 1'
#
loop_
_entity.id
_entity.type
_entity.pdbx_description
1 polymer ?
#
loop_
_entity_poly.entity_id
_entity_poly.type
_entity_poly.pdbx_seq_one_letter_code
_entity_poly.pdbx_strand_id
1 'polypeptide(L)'
;MQKMNKSLHIKTILMGLGLIGMAFSSCTTERGDQPVRTSDRLQLSLPSSSTDKIKSVPKEGSNFYIKLRAASDWKLTVTPEDASLWIELERSKGEGTSSTSISVSVSPNLGASRSAQIIATSAGVRDTLIISQQGTGEVTPTPTPTPSPTGEYILGDATMLEVPALYGGSQNYFVTHRAGGIVNYSLEYDTDKRHPRFVCFTFDNTNSAQAVKRSEAWQWDPYVPKQFSTENLFRGSGYDRGHMVASSDRLFSAEANRQTFYYTNMSPQLGELNQKFWMELEQKVQAWGRNSQLRDVLYVAKGGTIRDDQVESKKVRGVIVVPKYYWMALVMKKGSTYHGISFLVEHRFYAAKTAIRSVALSIDELETKLGMDLFHNFPDDIEQQFEAESPATPATLSYWPGL
;
A
#
# COMPACT_ATOMS: atom_id res chain seq x y z
N MET A 1 37.44 52.30 -42.95
CA MET A 1 36.52 52.24 -44.12
C MET A 1 35.12 51.98 -43.56
N GLN A 2 34.24 52.98 -43.36
CA GLN A 2 33.24 53.54 -44.31
C GLN A 2 32.41 52.44 -45.02
N LYS A 3 31.07 52.40 -45.09
CA LYS A 3 29.89 53.30 -44.88
C LYS A 3 28.67 52.35 -44.64
N MET A 4 27.69 52.58 -43.75
CA MET A 4 26.56 53.54 -43.71
C MET A 4 25.43 53.40 -44.76
N ASN A 5 24.19 53.38 -44.21
CA ASN A 5 22.90 53.94 -44.68
C ASN A 5 22.04 53.13 -45.70
N LYS A 6 20.69 53.11 -45.65
CA LYS A 6 19.69 54.01 -45.02
C LYS A 6 18.29 53.36 -44.95
N SER A 7 17.47 53.90 -44.03
CA SER A 7 16.03 53.69 -43.76
C SER A 7 15.11 54.42 -44.76
N LEU A 8 13.84 53.99 -44.88
CA LEU A 8 12.70 54.94 -44.98
C LEU A 8 11.35 54.36 -44.49
N HIS A 9 10.68 55.13 -43.63
CA HIS A 9 9.29 55.02 -43.16
C HIS A 9 8.30 55.66 -44.14
N ILE A 10 7.01 55.23 -44.12
CA ILE A 10 5.85 56.11 -44.35
C ILE A 10 4.72 55.77 -43.35
N LYS A 11 4.20 56.80 -42.68
CA LYS A 11 2.98 56.87 -41.85
C LYS A 11 1.88 57.64 -42.61
N THR A 12 0.61 57.30 -42.37
CA THR A 12 -0.60 58.13 -42.59
C THR A 12 -1.61 57.69 -41.49
N ILE A 13 -2.05 58.45 -40.46
CA ILE A 13 -2.94 59.66 -40.40
C ILE A 13 -4.35 59.32 -40.98
N LEU A 14 -5.56 59.53 -40.41
CA LEU A 14 -6.14 60.43 -39.40
C LEU A 14 -7.52 59.89 -38.88
N MET A 15 -7.99 60.50 -37.79
CA MET A 15 -9.32 60.52 -37.13
C MET A 15 -10.61 60.48 -37.98
N GLY A 16 -11.73 60.07 -37.35
CA GLY A 16 -13.09 60.51 -37.72
C GLY A 16 -14.20 59.97 -36.81
N LEU A 17 -14.83 60.85 -36.04
CA LEU A 17 -16.00 60.64 -35.17
C LEU A 17 -17.25 60.14 -35.91
N GLY A 18 -18.12 59.42 -35.20
CA GLY A 18 -19.50 59.15 -35.63
C GLY A 18 -20.37 58.53 -34.53
N LEU A 19 -20.81 59.34 -33.57
CA LEU A 19 -21.86 59.02 -32.62
C LEU A 19 -23.22 59.16 -33.33
N ILE A 20 -23.97 58.07 -33.47
CA ILE A 20 -25.43 58.12 -33.69
C ILE A 20 -26.06 57.12 -32.73
N GLY A 21 -26.77 57.66 -31.74
CA GLY A 21 -27.69 56.89 -30.92
C GLY A 21 -28.97 56.59 -31.69
N MET A 22 -29.44 55.34 -31.58
CA MET A 22 -30.86 55.02 -31.68
C MET A 22 -31.19 54.08 -30.53
N ALA A 23 -32.04 54.55 -29.63
CA ALA A 23 -32.72 53.73 -28.66
C ALA A 23 -33.94 53.09 -29.33
N PHE A 24 -34.05 51.76 -29.29
CA PHE A 24 -35.35 51.08 -29.37
C PHE A 24 -35.34 49.83 -28.47
N SER A 25 -36.19 49.92 -27.46
CA SER A 25 -37.04 48.90 -26.83
C SER A 25 -36.55 47.47 -26.59
N SER A 26 -36.65 47.08 -25.33
CA SER A 26 -36.62 45.74 -24.76
C SER A 26 -37.39 44.68 -25.58
N CYS A 27 -36.70 43.58 -25.89
CA CYS A 27 -37.29 42.24 -25.95
C CYS A 27 -36.38 41.29 -25.17
N THR A 28 -36.89 40.84 -24.02
CA THR A 28 -36.34 39.74 -23.21
C THR A 28 -36.27 38.47 -24.05
N THR A 29 -35.08 37.88 -24.16
CA THR A 29 -34.92 36.46 -24.44
C THR A 29 -33.94 35.91 -23.43
N GLU A 30 -34.45 35.04 -22.56
CA GLU A 30 -33.70 34.24 -21.61
C GLU A 30 -32.58 33.51 -22.36
N ARG A 31 -31.33 33.81 -22.00
CA ARG A 31 -30.19 33.07 -22.51
C ARG A 31 -30.14 31.76 -21.72
N GLY A 32 -30.71 30.74 -22.35
CA GLY A 32 -30.84 29.38 -21.84
C GLY A 32 -29.54 28.78 -21.33
N ASP A 33 -29.75 27.83 -20.43
CA ASP A 33 -28.79 26.98 -19.76
C ASP A 33 -27.53 26.72 -20.59
N GLN A 34 -26.40 27.15 -20.02
CA GLN A 34 -25.13 26.49 -20.33
C GLN A 34 -25.30 25.02 -19.95
N PRO A 35 -25.01 24.05 -20.85
CA PRO A 35 -25.03 22.66 -20.47
C PRO A 35 -23.97 22.48 -19.37
N VAL A 36 -24.42 22.08 -18.18
CA VAL A 36 -23.56 21.69 -17.06
C VAL A 36 -22.54 20.70 -17.60
N ARG A 37 -21.26 21.07 -17.52
CA ARG A 37 -20.16 20.21 -17.95
C ARG A 37 -20.29 18.85 -17.27
N THR A 38 -20.19 17.79 -18.05
CA THR A 38 -20.27 16.38 -17.64
C THR A 38 -19.16 15.91 -16.68
N SER A 39 -18.33 16.83 -16.15
CA SER A 39 -17.23 16.57 -15.20
C SER A 39 -17.63 16.64 -13.71
N ASP A 40 -18.85 17.09 -13.40
CA ASP A 40 -19.27 17.45 -12.03
C ASP A 40 -20.27 16.45 -11.41
N ARG A 41 -20.41 15.27 -12.01
CA ARG A 41 -21.33 14.23 -11.52
C ARG A 41 -20.78 13.54 -10.28
N LEU A 42 -21.72 13.15 -9.39
CA LEU A 42 -21.47 12.23 -8.30
C LEU A 42 -20.75 10.98 -8.83
N GLN A 43 -19.60 10.66 -8.23
CA GLN A 43 -18.83 9.48 -8.60
C GLN A 43 -18.34 8.78 -7.34
N LEU A 44 -18.60 7.48 -7.26
CA LEU A 44 -18.12 6.58 -6.22
C LEU A 44 -17.25 5.49 -6.85
N SER A 45 -15.99 5.36 -6.47
CA SER A 45 -15.05 4.38 -7.06
C SER A 45 -14.11 3.76 -6.04
N LEU A 46 -13.33 2.76 -6.45
CA LEU A 46 -12.15 2.30 -5.72
C LEU A 46 -10.95 3.27 -5.95
N PRO A 47 -9.88 3.22 -5.13
CA PRO A 47 -8.81 4.22 -5.12
C PRO A 47 -7.86 4.13 -6.32
N SER A 48 -7.64 2.92 -6.86
CA SER A 48 -6.94 2.73 -8.11
C SER A 48 -7.78 3.30 -9.26
N SER A 49 -7.15 3.68 -10.38
CA SER A 49 -7.82 4.14 -11.62
C SER A 49 -8.74 3.09 -12.27
N SER A 50 -9.12 2.07 -11.52
CA SER A 50 -10.06 1.04 -11.88
C SER A 50 -11.47 1.62 -12.05
N THR A 51 -12.09 1.26 -13.17
CA THR A 51 -13.53 1.45 -13.39
C THR A 51 -14.38 0.41 -12.66
N ASP A 52 -13.76 -0.50 -11.90
CA ASP A 52 -14.46 -1.57 -11.21
C ASP A 52 -15.41 -1.00 -10.16
N LYS A 53 -16.63 -1.52 -10.21
CA LYS A 53 -17.69 -1.22 -9.24
C LYS A 53 -17.89 -2.33 -8.22
N ILE A 54 -17.03 -3.35 -8.23
CA ILE A 54 -17.13 -4.51 -7.34
C ILE A 54 -15.82 -4.63 -6.55
N LYS A 55 -15.92 -4.58 -5.22
CA LYS A 55 -14.83 -4.97 -4.32
C LYS A 55 -15.09 -6.38 -3.82
N SER A 56 -14.22 -7.30 -4.20
CA SER A 56 -14.16 -8.63 -3.60
C SER A 56 -13.47 -8.54 -2.25
N VAL A 57 -14.07 -9.14 -1.23
CA VAL A 57 -13.56 -9.16 0.15
C VAL A 57 -13.45 -10.62 0.61
N PRO A 58 -12.32 -11.04 1.19
CA PRO A 58 -12.18 -12.39 1.73
C PRO A 58 -13.08 -12.57 2.96
N LYS A 59 -13.35 -13.83 3.34
CA LYS A 59 -14.25 -14.14 4.47
C LYS A 59 -13.76 -13.56 5.80
N GLU A 60 -12.48 -13.27 5.96
CA GLU A 60 -11.91 -12.71 7.20
C GLU A 60 -12.15 -11.20 7.34
N GLY A 61 -12.69 -10.56 6.30
CA GLY A 61 -12.83 -9.12 6.26
C GLY A 61 -11.63 -8.42 5.64
N SER A 62 -11.75 -7.12 5.48
CA SER A 62 -10.71 -6.26 4.90
C SER A 62 -11.02 -4.80 5.20
N ASN A 63 -9.97 -3.98 5.23
CA ASN A 63 -10.08 -2.52 5.24
C ASN A 63 -9.56 -1.98 3.92
N PHE A 64 -10.32 -1.09 3.28
CA PHE A 64 -9.95 -0.46 2.03
C PHE A 64 -10.59 0.93 1.93
N TYR A 65 -10.21 1.71 0.93
CA TYR A 65 -10.83 3.01 0.68
C TYR A 65 -11.78 2.99 -0.50
N ILE A 66 -12.74 3.90 -0.45
CA ILE A 66 -13.54 4.30 -1.61
C ILE A 66 -13.32 5.80 -1.84
N LYS A 67 -13.32 6.20 -3.10
CA LYS A 67 -13.16 7.59 -3.53
C LYS A 67 -14.52 8.13 -3.93
N LEU A 68 -14.86 9.30 -3.40
CA LEU A 68 -16.12 9.99 -3.66
C LEU A 68 -15.87 11.40 -4.20
N ARG A 69 -16.53 11.75 -5.30
CA ARG A 69 -16.65 13.13 -5.80
C ARG A 69 -18.12 13.51 -5.80
N ALA A 70 -18.46 14.69 -5.30
CA ALA A 70 -19.83 15.20 -5.28
C ALA A 70 -19.83 16.74 -5.33
N ALA A 71 -20.60 17.35 -6.24
CA ALA A 71 -20.68 18.82 -6.34
C ALA A 71 -21.50 19.48 -5.22
N SER A 72 -22.20 18.69 -4.40
CA SER A 72 -23.06 19.16 -3.32
C SER A 72 -23.03 18.15 -2.17
N ASP A 73 -23.75 18.45 -1.10
CA ASP A 73 -23.90 17.53 0.03
C ASP A 73 -24.24 16.12 -0.43
N TRP A 74 -23.57 15.16 0.17
CA TRP A 74 -23.65 13.76 -0.19
C TRP A 74 -23.94 12.91 1.03
N LYS A 75 -24.52 11.74 0.76
CA LYS A 75 -24.79 10.69 1.74
C LYS A 75 -24.36 9.34 1.17
N LEU A 76 -23.72 8.53 1.98
CA LEU A 76 -23.51 7.11 1.74
C LEU A 76 -24.51 6.29 2.55
N THR A 77 -25.07 5.26 1.91
CA THR A 77 -25.91 4.27 2.58
C THR A 77 -25.42 2.87 2.24
N VAL A 78 -25.34 2.01 3.26
CA VAL A 78 -25.10 0.59 3.09
C VAL A 78 -26.44 -0.12 2.92
N THR A 79 -26.54 -1.03 1.94
CA THR A 79 -27.76 -1.77 1.61
C THR A 79 -27.44 -3.24 1.33
N PRO A 80 -28.21 -4.22 1.82
CA PRO A 80 -29.37 -4.10 2.70
C PRO A 80 -29.04 -3.52 4.09
N GLU A 81 -30.04 -3.09 4.86
CA GLU A 81 -29.84 -2.35 6.12
C GLU A 81 -29.00 -3.12 7.15
N ASP A 82 -29.22 -4.45 7.22
CA ASP A 82 -28.47 -5.39 8.05
C ASP A 82 -27.00 -5.51 7.64
N ALA A 83 -26.61 -5.06 6.45
CA ALA A 83 -25.21 -4.99 6.05
C ALA A 83 -24.41 -3.96 6.83
N SER A 84 -25.06 -2.98 7.47
CA SER A 84 -24.39 -2.03 8.39
C SER A 84 -23.85 -2.70 9.66
N LEU A 85 -24.25 -3.96 9.95
CA LEU A 85 -23.69 -4.75 11.06
C LEU A 85 -22.29 -5.29 10.76
N TRP A 86 -21.89 -5.31 9.48
CA TRP A 86 -20.63 -5.89 9.05
C TRP A 86 -19.86 -5.05 8.04
N ILE A 87 -20.41 -3.92 7.59
CA ILE A 87 -19.71 -2.86 6.87
C ILE A 87 -19.79 -1.58 7.69
N GLU A 88 -18.63 -1.07 8.06
CA GLU A 88 -18.48 0.21 8.72
C GLU A 88 -17.88 1.24 7.75
N LEU A 89 -18.50 2.41 7.67
CA LEU A 89 -17.98 3.56 6.94
C LEU A 89 -17.43 4.56 7.95
N GLU A 90 -16.20 5.03 7.75
CA GLU A 90 -15.61 6.10 8.57
C GLU A 90 -16.51 7.34 8.64
N ARG A 91 -17.19 7.63 7.53
CA ARG A 91 -18.17 8.71 7.41
C ARG A 91 -19.26 8.34 6.41
N SER A 92 -20.49 8.73 6.69
CA SER A 92 -21.66 8.42 5.85
C SER A 92 -22.34 9.66 5.26
N LYS A 93 -21.83 10.86 5.53
CA LYS A 93 -22.31 12.12 4.95
C LYS A 93 -21.21 13.18 4.94
N GLY A 94 -21.36 14.18 4.08
CA GLY A 94 -20.48 15.33 4.04
C GLY A 94 -20.95 16.37 3.03
N GLU A 95 -20.24 17.48 2.97
CA GLU A 95 -20.48 18.58 2.02
C GLU A 95 -19.85 18.28 0.65
N GLY A 96 -20.18 19.11 -0.35
CA GLY A 96 -19.61 19.01 -1.69
C GLY A 96 -18.08 18.93 -1.68
N THR A 97 -17.52 18.02 -2.47
CA THR A 97 -16.10 17.71 -2.53
C THR A 97 -15.66 17.36 -3.96
N SER A 98 -14.53 17.92 -4.39
CA SER A 98 -13.87 17.53 -5.64
C SER A 98 -13.29 16.11 -5.59
N SER A 99 -12.97 15.63 -4.40
CA SER A 99 -12.54 14.26 -4.10
C SER A 99 -12.41 14.10 -2.59
N THR A 100 -12.98 13.05 -2.03
CA THR A 100 -12.71 12.61 -0.66
C THR A 100 -12.54 11.10 -0.63
N SER A 101 -11.62 10.65 0.20
CA SER A 101 -11.42 9.25 0.51
C SER A 101 -12.20 8.88 1.77
N ILE A 102 -12.82 7.70 1.77
CA ILE A 102 -13.62 7.20 2.89
C ILE A 102 -13.16 5.79 3.19
N SER A 103 -12.68 5.54 4.41
CA SER A 103 -12.32 4.20 4.84
C SER A 103 -13.57 3.34 5.01
N VAL A 104 -13.50 2.11 4.49
CA VAL A 104 -14.51 1.07 4.61
C VAL A 104 -13.89 -0.12 5.32
N SER A 105 -14.49 -0.53 6.42
CA SER A 105 -14.09 -1.72 7.17
C SER A 105 -15.15 -2.80 7.01
N VAL A 106 -14.73 -3.99 6.62
CA VAL A 106 -15.63 -5.15 6.45
C VAL A 106 -15.27 -6.20 7.48
N SER A 107 -16.22 -6.55 8.34
CA SER A 107 -16.05 -7.55 9.40
C SER A 107 -15.95 -8.98 8.85
N PRO A 108 -15.32 -9.92 9.59
CA PRO A 108 -15.32 -11.34 9.23
C PRO A 108 -16.74 -11.88 8.98
N ASN A 109 -16.85 -12.82 8.04
CA ASN A 109 -18.04 -13.56 7.67
C ASN A 109 -17.86 -15.03 8.05
N LEU A 110 -18.64 -15.47 9.05
CA LEU A 110 -18.69 -16.86 9.48
C LEU A 110 -19.87 -17.63 8.83
N GLY A 111 -20.65 -17.00 7.96
CA GLY A 111 -21.80 -17.58 7.27
C GLY A 111 -21.54 -17.95 5.80
N ALA A 112 -22.61 -18.01 5.02
CA ALA A 112 -22.53 -18.12 3.56
C ALA A 112 -22.00 -16.82 2.93
N SER A 113 -21.53 -16.89 1.69
CA SER A 113 -21.10 -15.72 0.93
C SER A 113 -22.24 -14.68 0.88
N ARG A 114 -21.89 -13.42 1.03
CA ARG A 114 -22.84 -12.30 1.18
C ARG A 114 -22.42 -11.13 0.32
N SER A 115 -23.37 -10.28 -0.05
CA SER A 115 -23.11 -9.06 -0.79
C SER A 115 -23.90 -7.90 -0.23
N ALA A 116 -23.34 -6.70 -0.35
CA ALA A 116 -23.98 -5.44 -0.03
C ALA A 116 -23.58 -4.38 -1.05
N GLN A 117 -24.29 -3.26 -1.01
CA GLN A 117 -24.05 -2.08 -1.83
C GLN A 117 -23.73 -0.90 -0.92
N ILE A 118 -22.73 -0.12 -1.31
CA ILE A 118 -22.52 1.23 -0.82
C ILE A 118 -23.06 2.17 -1.90
N ILE A 119 -24.10 2.92 -1.56
CA ILE A 119 -24.78 3.83 -2.48
C ILE A 119 -24.47 5.25 -2.06
N ALA A 120 -23.81 6.01 -2.94
CA ALA A 120 -23.69 7.44 -2.82
C ALA A 120 -24.94 8.12 -3.38
N THR A 121 -25.45 9.14 -2.69
CA THR A 121 -26.51 10.02 -3.17
C THR A 121 -26.09 11.49 -2.99
N SER A 122 -26.26 12.31 -4.02
CA SER A 122 -26.06 13.76 -3.97
C SER A 122 -26.94 14.44 -5.01
N ALA A 123 -27.65 15.50 -4.63
CA ALA A 123 -28.57 16.24 -5.51
C ALA A 123 -29.52 15.35 -6.36
N GLY A 124 -30.02 14.25 -5.77
CA GLY A 124 -30.92 13.31 -6.45
C GLY A 124 -30.25 12.30 -7.39
N VAL A 125 -28.95 12.42 -7.63
CA VAL A 125 -28.14 11.45 -8.39
C VAL A 125 -27.65 10.34 -7.46
N ARG A 126 -27.49 9.13 -7.99
CA ARG A 126 -26.93 7.97 -7.27
C ARG A 126 -25.78 7.33 -8.04
N ASP A 127 -24.79 6.85 -7.30
CA ASP A 127 -23.73 5.96 -7.80
C ASP A 127 -23.47 4.86 -6.77
N THR A 128 -23.13 3.66 -7.23
CA THR A 128 -23.12 2.45 -6.40
C THR A 128 -21.82 1.67 -6.53
N LEU A 129 -21.30 1.20 -5.40
CA LEU A 129 -20.25 0.21 -5.31
C LEU A 129 -20.82 -1.07 -4.68
N ILE A 130 -20.48 -2.23 -5.23
CA ILE A 130 -20.87 -3.55 -4.72
C ILE A 130 -19.72 -4.11 -3.90
N ILE A 131 -20.02 -4.57 -2.69
CA ILE A 131 -19.13 -5.35 -1.85
C ILE A 131 -19.57 -6.81 -1.95
N SER A 132 -18.67 -7.69 -2.36
CA SER A 132 -18.91 -9.14 -2.44
C SER A 132 -17.96 -9.85 -1.48
N GLN A 133 -18.50 -10.47 -0.43
CA GLN A 133 -17.70 -11.13 0.60
C GLN A 133 -17.90 -12.65 0.60
N GLN A 134 -16.79 -13.38 0.61
CA GLN A 134 -16.78 -14.86 0.71
C GLN A 134 -17.30 -15.37 2.06
N GLY A 135 -17.80 -16.61 2.09
CA GLY A 135 -18.28 -17.31 3.29
C GLY A 135 -17.36 -18.46 3.76
N THR A 136 -17.71 -19.09 4.88
CA THR A 136 -16.88 -20.11 5.56
C THR A 136 -16.86 -21.47 4.87
N GLY A 137 -17.88 -21.76 4.05
CA GLY A 137 -18.04 -23.02 3.31
C GLY A 137 -17.47 -23.00 1.90
N GLU A 138 -17.06 -21.83 1.39
CA GLU A 138 -16.22 -21.78 0.21
C GLU A 138 -14.79 -22.12 0.65
N VAL A 139 -14.25 -23.19 0.08
CA VAL A 139 -12.81 -23.44 0.13
C VAL A 139 -12.19 -22.18 -0.46
N THR A 140 -11.35 -21.46 0.31
CA THR A 140 -10.46 -20.45 -0.27
C THR A 140 -9.73 -21.20 -1.38
N PRO A 141 -10.03 -20.94 -2.67
CA PRO A 141 -9.41 -21.73 -3.71
C PRO A 141 -7.92 -21.62 -3.49
N THR A 142 -7.19 -22.74 -3.51
CA THR A 142 -5.74 -22.68 -3.66
C THR A 142 -5.51 -21.69 -4.78
N PRO A 143 -4.84 -20.55 -4.52
CA PRO A 143 -4.80 -19.48 -5.50
C PRO A 143 -4.28 -20.11 -6.79
N THR A 144 -5.13 -20.08 -7.82
CA THR A 144 -4.70 -20.53 -9.13
C THR A 144 -3.95 -19.36 -9.72
N PRO A 145 -2.73 -19.55 -10.23
CA PRO A 145 -1.95 -18.45 -10.77
C PRO A 145 -2.78 -17.72 -11.82
N THR A 146 -3.19 -16.49 -11.50
CA THR A 146 -3.82 -15.62 -12.48
C THR A 146 -2.69 -14.80 -13.10
N PRO A 147 -2.43 -14.92 -14.41
CA PRO A 147 -1.44 -14.09 -15.06
C PRO A 147 -1.88 -12.62 -14.94
N SER A 148 -1.09 -11.81 -14.25
CA SER A 148 -1.24 -10.35 -14.24
C SER A 148 -0.93 -9.79 -15.64
N PRO A 149 -1.49 -8.63 -16.02
CA PRO A 149 -1.03 -7.89 -17.20
C PRO A 149 0.49 -7.64 -17.21
N THR A 150 1.14 -7.67 -16.04
CA THR A 150 2.59 -7.53 -15.85
C THR A 150 3.39 -8.83 -16.03
N GLY A 151 2.74 -9.97 -16.28
CA GLY A 151 3.38 -11.28 -16.45
C GLY A 151 3.66 -12.05 -15.15
N GLU A 152 3.24 -11.49 -14.02
CA GLU A 152 3.39 -12.09 -12.69
C GLU A 152 2.28 -13.08 -12.37
N TYR A 153 2.58 -14.03 -11.48
CA TYR A 153 1.61 -14.94 -10.91
C TYR A 153 1.04 -14.36 -9.62
N ILE A 154 -0.22 -13.90 -9.67
CA ILE A 154 -0.92 -13.37 -8.50
C ILE A 154 -1.64 -14.49 -7.78
N LEU A 155 -1.17 -14.80 -6.58
CA LEU A 155 -1.66 -15.85 -5.68
C LEU A 155 -2.14 -15.23 -4.34
N GLY A 156 -2.96 -14.19 -4.42
CA GLY A 156 -3.38 -13.43 -3.24
C GLY A 156 -4.20 -12.19 -3.58
N ASP A 157 -4.34 -11.30 -2.60
CA ASP A 157 -4.99 -9.99 -2.76
C ASP A 157 -3.93 -8.89 -2.81
N ALA A 158 -3.57 -8.45 -4.01
CA ALA A 158 -2.61 -7.37 -4.23
C ALA A 158 -3.19 -5.97 -3.95
N THR A 159 -4.46 -5.88 -3.55
CA THR A 159 -5.16 -4.61 -3.27
C THR A 159 -5.22 -4.27 -1.78
N MET A 160 -4.52 -5.03 -0.94
CA MET A 160 -4.42 -4.76 0.50
C MET A 160 -3.50 -3.54 0.73
N LEU A 161 -3.85 -2.74 1.73
CA LEU A 161 -3.22 -1.44 1.98
C LEU A 161 -1.72 -1.52 2.26
N GLU A 162 -1.24 -2.60 2.88
CA GLU A 162 0.19 -2.82 3.15
C GLU A 162 1.01 -3.24 1.94
N VAL A 163 0.38 -3.62 0.82
CA VAL A 163 1.05 -4.20 -0.35
C VAL A 163 1.72 -3.08 -1.14
N PRO A 164 3.07 -3.09 -1.30
CA PRO A 164 3.76 -2.24 -2.25
C PRO A 164 3.33 -2.51 -3.68
N ALA A 165 3.52 -1.52 -4.55
CA ALA A 165 3.30 -1.70 -5.99
C ALA A 165 4.16 -2.86 -6.49
N LEU A 166 3.51 -3.82 -7.14
CA LEU A 166 4.19 -4.99 -7.67
C LEU A 166 5.18 -4.56 -8.76
N TYR A 167 6.39 -5.11 -8.73
CA TYR A 167 7.46 -4.68 -9.64
C TYR A 167 7.14 -4.97 -11.11
N GLY A 168 6.40 -6.04 -11.37
CA GLY A 168 6.17 -6.55 -12.72
C GLY A 168 7.32 -7.44 -13.19
N GLY A 169 7.01 -8.56 -13.84
CA GLY A 169 8.06 -9.45 -14.34
C GLY A 169 7.53 -10.82 -14.71
N SER A 170 8.03 -11.36 -15.82
CA SER A 170 7.69 -12.73 -16.20
C SER A 170 8.21 -13.70 -15.13
N GLN A 171 7.29 -14.37 -14.43
CA GLN A 171 7.55 -15.39 -13.40
C GLN A 171 7.73 -14.92 -11.94
N ASN A 172 7.53 -13.66 -11.59
CA ASN A 172 7.43 -13.31 -10.16
C ASN A 172 6.15 -13.89 -9.56
N TYR A 173 6.20 -14.25 -8.28
CA TYR A 173 5.05 -14.79 -7.54
C TYR A 173 4.66 -13.84 -6.43
N PHE A 174 3.52 -13.16 -6.59
CA PHE A 174 2.86 -12.49 -5.46
C PHE A 174 2.02 -13.53 -4.71
N VAL A 175 2.31 -13.76 -3.43
CA VAL A 175 1.61 -14.77 -2.63
C VAL A 175 1.06 -14.12 -1.37
N THR A 176 -0.21 -14.35 -1.05
CA THR A 176 -0.78 -14.04 0.26
C THR A 176 -0.92 -15.33 1.07
N HIS A 177 -0.05 -15.53 2.05
CA HIS A 177 -0.14 -16.65 2.99
C HIS A 177 -1.25 -16.39 4.01
N ARG A 178 -2.04 -17.41 4.28
CA ARG A 178 -3.15 -17.37 5.25
C ARG A 178 -3.03 -18.50 6.26
N ALA A 179 -3.41 -18.25 7.50
CA ALA A 179 -3.43 -19.24 8.57
C ALA A 179 -4.78 -19.22 9.27
N GLY A 180 -5.50 -20.36 9.26
CA GLY A 180 -6.90 -20.39 9.71
C GLY A 180 -7.81 -19.41 8.94
N GLY A 181 -7.48 -19.12 7.68
CA GLY A 181 -8.14 -18.10 6.86
C GLY A 181 -7.57 -16.68 7.01
N ILE A 182 -7.05 -16.33 8.18
CA ILE A 182 -6.53 -14.98 8.47
C ILE A 182 -5.29 -14.70 7.62
N VAL A 183 -5.21 -13.51 7.02
CA VAL A 183 -4.01 -13.04 6.31
C VAL A 183 -2.83 -13.03 7.27
N ASN A 184 -1.83 -13.85 6.98
CA ASN A 184 -0.62 -13.94 7.76
C ASN A 184 0.41 -12.91 7.27
N TYR A 185 0.82 -13.01 6.01
CA TYR A 185 1.65 -12.04 5.31
C TYR A 185 1.53 -12.25 3.81
N SER A 186 1.91 -11.24 3.03
CA SER A 186 2.12 -11.41 1.59
C SER A 186 3.59 -11.17 1.23
N LEU A 187 4.00 -11.68 0.07
CA LEU A 187 5.33 -11.45 -0.48
C LEU A 187 5.27 -11.39 -2.00
N GLU A 188 6.20 -10.68 -2.63
CA GLU A 188 6.50 -10.83 -4.05
C GLU A 188 7.86 -11.52 -4.20
N TYR A 189 7.88 -12.76 -4.67
CA TYR A 189 9.11 -13.54 -4.86
C TYR A 189 9.63 -13.36 -6.28
N ASP A 190 10.82 -12.79 -6.41
CA ASP A 190 11.52 -12.70 -7.69
C ASP A 190 12.28 -14.01 -7.94
N THR A 191 11.84 -14.73 -8.96
CA THR A 191 12.44 -16.02 -9.28
C THR A 191 13.87 -15.87 -9.74
N ASP A 192 14.21 -14.86 -10.54
CA ASP A 192 15.58 -14.71 -11.09
C ASP A 192 16.59 -14.31 -10.03
N LYS A 193 16.16 -13.49 -9.07
CA LYS A 193 16.95 -13.05 -7.91
C LYS A 193 16.98 -14.10 -6.80
N ARG A 194 16.02 -15.04 -6.82
CA ARG A 194 15.79 -16.07 -5.80
C ARG A 194 15.61 -15.46 -4.41
N HIS A 195 14.86 -14.37 -4.36
CA HIS A 195 14.73 -13.51 -3.18
C HIS A 195 13.38 -12.77 -3.20
N PRO A 196 12.71 -12.56 -2.04
CA PRO A 196 11.53 -11.70 -1.98
C PRO A 196 11.90 -10.24 -2.27
N ARG A 197 11.17 -9.57 -3.17
CA ARG A 197 11.26 -8.11 -3.39
C ARG A 197 10.82 -7.35 -2.16
N PHE A 198 9.72 -7.79 -1.60
CA PHE A 198 9.21 -7.35 -0.32
C PHE A 198 8.43 -8.49 0.34
N VAL A 199 8.20 -8.33 1.62
CA VAL A 199 7.11 -8.95 2.36
C VAL A 199 6.29 -7.83 2.99
N CYS A 200 4.99 -8.03 3.12
CA CYS A 200 4.12 -7.06 3.76
C CYS A 200 3.08 -7.75 4.64
N PHE A 201 2.70 -7.09 5.72
CA PHE A 201 1.76 -7.62 6.68
C PHE A 201 1.26 -6.57 7.67
N THR A 202 0.23 -6.91 8.45
CA THR A 202 -0.29 -6.03 9.50
C THR A 202 -0.01 -6.55 10.90
N PHE A 203 0.10 -5.65 11.85
CA PHE A 203 -0.33 -5.93 13.21
C PHE A 203 -1.71 -5.31 13.41
N ASP A 204 -2.67 -6.12 13.85
CA ASP A 204 -4.00 -5.74 14.34
C ASP A 204 -4.32 -6.56 15.60
N ASN A 205 -5.55 -6.50 16.14
CA ASN A 205 -5.92 -7.26 17.34
C ASN A 205 -5.79 -8.79 17.20
N THR A 206 -5.83 -9.31 15.99
CA THR A 206 -5.70 -10.75 15.69
C THR A 206 -4.23 -11.11 15.49
N ASN A 207 -3.56 -10.46 14.54
CA ASN A 207 -2.20 -10.76 14.13
C ASN A 207 -1.13 -10.39 15.19
N SER A 208 -1.49 -9.55 16.17
CA SER A 208 -0.60 -9.20 17.29
C SER A 208 -0.56 -10.24 18.42
N ALA A 209 -1.50 -11.20 18.43
CA ALA A 209 -1.61 -12.19 19.49
C ALA A 209 -0.35 -13.07 19.60
N GLN A 210 -0.03 -13.50 20.82
CA GLN A 210 1.14 -14.31 21.15
C GLN A 210 0.74 -15.65 21.76
N ALA A 211 0.00 -16.45 21.00
CA ALA A 211 -0.56 -17.73 21.44
C ALA A 211 0.43 -18.90 21.32
N VAL A 212 1.45 -18.80 20.44
CA VAL A 212 2.41 -19.87 20.20
C VAL A 212 3.85 -19.41 20.35
N LYS A 213 4.78 -20.38 20.27
CA LYS A 213 6.21 -20.16 20.23
C LYS A 213 6.76 -20.45 18.82
N ARG A 214 8.01 -20.05 18.62
CA ARG A 214 8.82 -20.32 17.43
C ARG A 214 8.81 -21.81 17.06
N SER A 215 8.59 -22.13 15.78
CA SER A 215 8.35 -23.50 15.30
C SER A 215 9.55 -24.21 14.67
N GLU A 216 10.53 -23.48 14.11
CA GLU A 216 11.67 -24.07 13.37
C GLU A 216 11.27 -24.97 12.19
N ALA A 217 10.06 -24.77 11.63
CA ALA A 217 9.48 -25.63 10.60
C ALA A 217 9.96 -25.28 9.18
N TRP A 218 11.28 -25.31 8.98
CA TRP A 218 11.97 -24.99 7.73
C TRP A 218 11.47 -25.85 6.56
N GLN A 219 10.97 -25.21 5.52
CA GLN A 219 10.54 -25.88 4.29
C GLN A 219 10.45 -24.89 3.12
N TRP A 220 10.43 -25.40 1.90
CA TRP A 220 10.10 -24.61 0.73
C TRP A 220 8.62 -24.18 0.74
N ASP A 221 8.36 -23.02 0.16
CA ASP A 221 7.01 -22.49 0.00
C ASP A 221 6.22 -23.34 -1.02
N PRO A 222 5.08 -23.92 -0.64
CA PRO A 222 4.28 -24.74 -1.56
C PRO A 222 3.67 -23.94 -2.72
N TYR A 223 3.61 -22.61 -2.64
CA TYR A 223 3.04 -21.76 -3.68
C TYR A 223 4.02 -21.38 -4.80
N VAL A 224 5.32 -21.64 -4.61
CA VAL A 224 6.36 -21.34 -5.61
C VAL A 224 6.95 -22.65 -6.15
N PRO A 225 7.11 -22.83 -7.47
CA PRO A 225 7.66 -24.07 -8.02
C PRO A 225 9.05 -24.42 -7.46
N LYS A 226 9.27 -25.72 -7.19
CA LYS A 226 10.49 -26.23 -6.53
C LYS A 226 11.78 -25.93 -7.29
N GLN A 227 11.73 -25.71 -8.61
CA GLN A 227 12.89 -25.32 -9.42
C GLN A 227 13.51 -23.97 -8.99
N PHE A 228 12.76 -23.15 -8.26
CA PHE A 228 13.21 -21.88 -7.70
C PHE A 228 13.70 -22.00 -6.24
N SER A 229 13.80 -23.23 -5.71
CA SER A 229 14.12 -23.49 -4.30
C SER A 229 15.51 -23.00 -3.88
N THR A 230 15.58 -22.46 -2.65
CA THR A 230 16.83 -22.03 -2.01
C THR A 230 17.21 -22.85 -0.77
N GLU A 231 16.45 -23.90 -0.44
CA GLU A 231 16.59 -24.71 0.80
C GLU A 231 18.03 -25.17 1.08
N ASN A 232 18.73 -25.63 0.04
CA ASN A 232 20.06 -26.23 0.15
C ASN A 232 21.20 -25.22 -0.07
N LEU A 233 20.90 -23.94 -0.26
CA LEU A 233 21.89 -22.94 -0.67
C LEU A 233 22.53 -22.19 0.50
N PHE A 234 21.85 -22.10 1.64
CA PHE A 234 22.32 -21.36 2.82
C PHE A 234 23.40 -22.10 3.63
N ARG A 235 23.33 -23.44 3.70
CA ARG A 235 24.27 -24.22 4.51
C ARG A 235 25.72 -24.00 4.02
N GLY A 236 26.59 -23.57 4.94
CA GLY A 236 28.00 -23.29 4.65
C GLY A 236 28.22 -22.10 3.69
N SER A 237 27.25 -21.20 3.56
CA SER A 237 27.37 -19.99 2.71
C SER A 237 28.11 -18.85 3.40
N GLY A 238 28.14 -18.84 4.74
CA GLY A 238 28.59 -17.71 5.55
C GLY A 238 27.48 -16.72 5.92
N TYR A 239 26.26 -16.92 5.43
CA TYR A 239 25.08 -16.11 5.76
C TYR A 239 24.07 -16.91 6.58
N ASP A 240 23.36 -16.20 7.45
CA ASP A 240 22.17 -16.70 8.12
C ASP A 240 20.99 -16.80 7.15
N ARG A 241 20.00 -17.62 7.54
CA ARG A 241 18.64 -17.58 6.98
C ARG A 241 17.89 -16.43 7.64
N GLY A 242 18.19 -15.21 7.20
CA GLY A 242 17.58 -13.99 7.70
C GLY A 242 16.11 -13.95 7.32
N HIS A 243 15.23 -13.88 8.31
CA HIS A 243 13.79 -13.80 8.04
C HIS A 243 13.45 -12.42 7.50
N MET A 244 12.62 -12.35 6.45
CA MET A 244 11.95 -11.11 6.11
C MET A 244 10.79 -10.90 7.08
N VAL A 245 9.78 -11.78 7.16
CA VAL A 245 8.81 -11.83 8.28
C VAL A 245 9.38 -12.66 9.42
N ALA A 246 9.66 -12.04 10.57
CA ALA A 246 10.25 -12.76 11.71
C ALA A 246 9.25 -13.75 12.28
N SER A 247 9.75 -14.86 12.82
CA SER A 247 8.90 -15.81 13.54
C SER A 247 8.16 -15.14 14.72
N SER A 248 8.82 -14.19 15.38
CA SER A 248 8.20 -13.40 16.46
C SER A 248 7.15 -12.42 15.94
N ASP A 249 7.07 -12.08 14.66
CA ASP A 249 5.99 -11.25 14.12
C ASP A 249 4.65 -12.03 14.07
N ARG A 250 4.71 -13.37 13.99
CA ARG A 250 3.57 -14.26 13.71
C ARG A 250 3.43 -15.37 14.75
N LEU A 251 2.84 -15.00 15.88
CA LEU A 251 2.63 -15.89 17.04
C LEU A 251 1.14 -16.15 17.34
N PHE A 252 0.22 -15.69 16.49
CA PHE A 252 -1.22 -15.86 16.74
C PHE A 252 -1.71 -17.30 16.51
N SER A 253 -1.01 -18.09 15.69
CA SER A 253 -1.29 -19.52 15.48
C SER A 253 -0.03 -20.29 15.09
N ALA A 254 -0.03 -21.61 15.33
CA ALA A 254 1.08 -22.47 14.95
C ALA A 254 1.27 -22.55 13.43
N GLU A 255 0.17 -22.50 12.65
CA GLU A 255 0.23 -22.45 11.19
C GLU A 255 0.90 -21.15 10.71
N ALA A 256 0.48 -19.99 11.23
CA ALA A 256 1.06 -18.71 10.87
C ALA A 256 2.57 -18.67 11.16
N ASN A 257 2.98 -19.18 12.32
CA ASN A 257 4.38 -19.24 12.69
C ASN A 257 5.19 -20.14 11.75
N ARG A 258 4.68 -21.33 11.42
CA ARG A 258 5.36 -22.26 10.49
C ARG A 258 5.58 -21.63 9.12
N GLN A 259 4.63 -20.85 8.61
CA GLN A 259 4.76 -20.17 7.32
C GLN A 259 5.89 -19.12 7.29
N THR A 260 6.32 -18.56 8.43
CA THR A 260 7.49 -17.66 8.48
C THR A 260 8.81 -18.37 8.19
N PHE A 261 8.83 -19.71 8.25
CA PHE A 261 10.01 -20.53 7.98
C PHE A 261 10.12 -20.98 6.52
N TYR A 262 9.27 -20.45 5.64
CA TYR A 262 9.40 -20.66 4.20
C TYR A 262 10.66 -20.00 3.66
N TYR A 263 11.38 -20.72 2.79
CA TYR A 263 12.61 -20.21 2.18
C TYR A 263 12.39 -19.05 1.19
N THR A 264 11.15 -18.83 0.72
CA THR A 264 10.74 -17.60 0.00
C THR A 264 10.72 -16.36 0.89
N ASN A 265 10.64 -16.55 2.21
CA ASN A 265 10.72 -15.50 3.23
C ASN A 265 12.16 -15.31 3.76
N MET A 266 13.18 -15.93 3.13
CA MET A 266 14.56 -15.88 3.59
C MET A 266 15.42 -14.98 2.72
N SER A 267 16.32 -14.25 3.38
CA SER A 267 17.38 -13.47 2.77
C SER A 267 18.74 -13.87 3.36
N PRO A 268 19.82 -13.92 2.55
CA PRO A 268 21.16 -14.11 3.08
C PRO A 268 21.60 -12.90 3.89
N GLN A 269 21.51 -12.98 5.22
CA GLN A 269 21.94 -11.91 6.14
C GLN A 269 23.25 -12.26 6.85
N LEU A 270 24.13 -11.28 7.04
CA LEU A 270 25.29 -11.38 7.92
C LEU A 270 24.79 -11.64 9.34
N GLY A 271 25.34 -12.65 10.01
CA GLY A 271 24.92 -13.00 11.37
C GLY A 271 25.09 -11.83 12.36
N GLU A 272 26.10 -10.99 12.15
CA GLU A 272 26.34 -9.79 12.96
C GLU A 272 25.28 -8.70 12.79
N LEU A 273 24.55 -8.69 11.66
CA LEU A 273 23.39 -7.83 11.45
C LEU A 273 22.12 -8.51 11.98
N ASN A 274 21.83 -9.71 11.46
CA ASN A 274 20.61 -10.48 11.72
C ASN A 274 20.35 -10.67 13.22
N GLN A 275 21.36 -11.12 13.97
CA GLN A 275 21.21 -11.50 15.37
C GLN A 275 21.38 -10.32 16.36
N LYS A 276 21.64 -9.11 15.84
CA LYS A 276 21.89 -7.91 16.66
C LYS A 276 20.99 -6.77 16.21
N PHE A 277 21.50 -5.83 15.42
CA PHE A 277 20.80 -4.60 15.09
C PHE A 277 19.46 -4.83 14.37
N TRP A 278 19.39 -5.80 13.45
CA TRP A 278 18.14 -6.15 12.77
C TRP A 278 17.11 -6.70 13.75
N MET A 279 17.51 -7.62 14.63
CA MET A 279 16.65 -8.15 15.70
C MET A 279 16.17 -7.04 16.65
N GLU A 280 17.03 -6.10 17.04
CA GLU A 280 16.64 -4.96 17.89
C GLU A 280 15.60 -4.07 17.20
N LEU A 281 15.78 -3.82 15.90
CA LEU A 281 14.81 -3.10 15.08
C LEU A 281 13.47 -3.86 14.99
N GLU A 282 13.49 -5.16 14.71
CA GLU A 282 12.29 -6.00 14.68
C GLU A 282 11.55 -5.98 16.02
N GLN A 283 12.27 -6.07 17.14
CA GLN A 283 11.69 -5.98 18.48
C GLN A 283 11.02 -4.63 18.73
N LYS A 284 11.60 -3.53 18.25
CA LYS A 284 10.99 -2.20 18.34
C LYS A 284 9.68 -2.11 17.54
N VAL A 285 9.69 -2.56 16.29
CA VAL A 285 8.49 -2.60 15.44
C VAL A 285 7.41 -3.48 16.05
N GLN A 286 7.78 -4.64 16.59
CA GLN A 286 6.88 -5.54 17.32
C GLN A 286 6.29 -4.89 18.58
N ALA A 287 7.06 -4.08 19.31
CA ALA A 287 6.56 -3.37 20.48
C ALA A 287 5.49 -2.34 20.10
N TRP A 288 5.69 -1.58 19.02
CA TRP A 288 4.67 -0.68 18.48
C TRP A 288 3.46 -1.45 17.96
N GLY A 289 3.70 -2.52 17.20
CA GLY A 289 2.66 -3.39 16.63
C GLY A 289 1.83 -4.12 17.68
N ARG A 290 2.33 -4.34 18.90
CA ARG A 290 1.55 -4.98 19.98
C ARG A 290 0.84 -4.00 20.91
N ASN A 291 1.12 -2.71 20.79
CA ASN A 291 0.53 -1.71 21.64
C ASN A 291 -0.82 -1.22 21.06
N SER A 292 -1.92 -1.81 21.53
CA SER A 292 -3.28 -1.43 21.11
C SER A 292 -3.70 -0.01 21.51
N GLN A 293 -3.00 0.62 22.47
CA GLN A 293 -3.23 2.03 22.80
C GLN A 293 -2.62 2.95 21.73
N LEU A 294 -1.47 2.54 21.17
CA LEU A 294 -0.74 3.31 20.17
C LEU A 294 -1.38 3.23 18.78
N ARG A 295 -1.95 2.07 18.43
CA ARG A 295 -2.45 1.81 17.07
C ARG A 295 -3.76 1.01 17.07
N ASP A 296 -4.58 1.24 16.05
CA ASP A 296 -5.66 0.34 15.67
C ASP A 296 -5.15 -0.72 14.68
N VAL A 297 -4.37 -0.29 13.68
CA VAL A 297 -3.58 -1.15 12.77
C VAL A 297 -2.17 -0.56 12.58
N LEU A 298 -1.16 -1.41 12.46
CA LEU A 298 0.18 -1.05 11.99
C LEU A 298 0.45 -1.85 10.70
N TYR A 299 0.51 -1.15 9.57
CA TYR A 299 0.88 -1.72 8.28
C TYR A 299 2.40 -1.76 8.18
N VAL A 300 2.94 -2.87 7.68
CA VAL A 300 4.39 -3.12 7.60
C VAL A 300 4.72 -3.64 6.20
N ALA A 301 5.66 -3.00 5.52
CA ALA A 301 6.36 -3.55 4.37
C ALA A 301 7.85 -3.64 4.71
N LYS A 302 8.52 -4.74 4.37
CA LYS A 302 9.97 -4.89 4.58
C LYS A 302 10.62 -5.77 3.53
N GLY A 303 11.93 -5.60 3.34
CA GLY A 303 12.67 -6.38 2.35
C GLY A 303 14.17 -6.14 2.37
N GLY A 304 14.85 -6.79 1.44
CA GLY A 304 16.22 -6.47 1.06
C GLY A 304 16.22 -5.80 -0.30
N THR A 305 17.18 -4.90 -0.57
CA THR A 305 17.35 -4.35 -1.91
C THR A 305 17.81 -5.43 -2.88
N ILE A 306 17.15 -5.55 -4.04
CA ILE A 306 17.51 -6.55 -5.07
C ILE A 306 17.72 -5.98 -6.48
N ARG A 307 17.65 -4.64 -6.64
CA ARG A 307 18.10 -3.96 -7.86
C ARG A 307 19.58 -4.23 -8.09
N ASP A 308 19.99 -4.31 -9.36
CA ASP A 308 21.34 -4.76 -9.73
C ASP A 308 22.47 -3.88 -9.15
N ASP A 309 22.23 -2.58 -8.98
CA ASP A 309 23.19 -1.66 -8.36
C ASP A 309 23.17 -1.70 -6.82
N GLN A 310 22.17 -2.34 -6.22
CA GLN A 310 21.92 -2.43 -4.78
C GLN A 310 22.14 -3.83 -4.20
N VAL A 311 22.80 -4.72 -4.93
CA VAL A 311 23.21 -6.04 -4.47
C VAL A 311 24.72 -6.18 -4.50
N GLU A 312 25.25 -7.08 -3.67
CA GLU A 312 26.65 -7.48 -3.73
C GLU A 312 26.98 -8.15 -5.07
N SER A 313 28.22 -8.01 -5.51
CA SER A 313 28.71 -8.69 -6.72
C SER A 313 28.70 -10.21 -6.57
N LYS A 314 28.86 -10.72 -5.34
CA LYS A 314 28.85 -12.14 -5.03
C LYS A 314 27.46 -12.59 -4.62
N LYS A 315 26.95 -13.60 -5.33
CA LYS A 315 25.71 -14.31 -5.01
C LYS A 315 26.00 -15.52 -4.11
N VAL A 316 25.06 -15.87 -3.21
CA VAL A 316 25.13 -17.13 -2.47
C VAL A 316 24.98 -18.28 -3.45
N ARG A 317 26.00 -19.14 -3.50
CA ARG A 317 26.11 -20.28 -4.44
C ARG A 317 25.95 -19.87 -5.91
N GLY A 318 26.26 -18.62 -6.27
CA GLY A 318 26.09 -18.10 -7.63
C GLY A 318 24.64 -17.82 -8.03
N VAL A 319 23.68 -17.98 -7.11
CA VAL A 319 22.25 -18.04 -7.42
C VAL A 319 21.46 -16.95 -6.68
N ILE A 320 21.53 -16.90 -5.34
CA ILE A 320 20.74 -15.95 -4.55
C ILE A 320 21.49 -14.62 -4.47
N VAL A 321 20.82 -13.52 -4.82
CA VAL A 321 21.39 -12.18 -4.63
C VAL A 321 21.56 -11.85 -3.15
N VAL A 322 22.60 -11.09 -2.81
CA VAL A 322 22.83 -10.60 -1.45
C VAL A 322 22.55 -9.10 -1.44
N PRO A 323 21.53 -8.62 -0.70
CA PRO A 323 21.23 -7.20 -0.60
C PRO A 323 22.39 -6.40 -0.02
N LYS A 324 22.64 -5.18 -0.51
CA LYS A 324 23.49 -4.19 0.18
C LYS A 324 22.75 -3.51 1.33
N TYR A 325 21.42 -3.48 1.29
CA TYR A 325 20.58 -2.86 2.31
C TYR A 325 19.35 -3.70 2.62
N TYR A 326 18.88 -3.61 3.85
CA TYR A 326 17.56 -4.05 4.29
C TYR A 326 16.72 -2.85 4.67
N TRP A 327 15.41 -2.95 4.51
CA TRP A 327 14.51 -1.85 4.76
C TRP A 327 13.21 -2.30 5.43
N MET A 328 12.59 -1.38 6.14
CA MET A 328 11.22 -1.50 6.63
C MET A 328 10.50 -0.16 6.44
N ALA A 329 9.24 -0.18 6.03
CA ALA A 329 8.35 0.96 6.00
C ALA A 329 7.10 0.62 6.82
N LEU A 330 6.63 1.59 7.62
CA LEU A 330 5.58 1.39 8.59
C LEU A 330 4.56 2.53 8.49
N VAL A 331 3.28 2.17 8.49
CA VAL A 331 2.17 3.13 8.59
C VAL A 331 1.31 2.76 9.79
N MET A 332 1.28 3.66 10.77
CA MET A 332 0.48 3.50 11.99
C MET A 332 -0.86 4.20 11.82
N LYS A 333 -1.96 3.44 11.93
CA LYS A 333 -3.32 3.99 11.98
C LYS A 333 -3.79 4.13 13.42
N LYS A 334 -4.29 5.32 13.80
CA LYS A 334 -5.05 5.54 15.04
C LYS A 334 -6.25 6.44 14.78
N GLY A 335 -7.47 5.93 14.98
CA GLY A 335 -8.69 6.64 14.60
C GLY A 335 -8.66 6.94 13.10
N SER A 336 -8.77 8.22 12.74
CA SER A 336 -8.69 8.73 11.37
C SER A 336 -7.29 9.25 10.98
N THR A 337 -6.29 9.08 11.84
CA THR A 337 -4.91 9.57 11.61
C THR A 337 -3.97 8.44 11.19
N TYR A 338 -3.02 8.79 10.33
CA TYR A 338 -1.98 7.91 9.80
C TYR A 338 -0.63 8.58 10.00
N HIS A 339 0.34 7.81 10.48
CA HIS A 339 1.71 8.28 10.71
C HIS A 339 2.72 7.32 10.10
N GLY A 340 3.69 7.87 9.39
CA GLY A 340 4.64 7.11 8.58
C GLY A 340 6.04 7.15 9.18
N ILE A 341 6.77 6.04 9.05
CA ILE A 341 8.21 6.01 9.25
C ILE A 341 8.83 4.87 8.45
N SER A 342 10.08 5.04 8.03
CA SER A 342 10.84 3.98 7.40
C SER A 342 12.26 3.85 7.95
N PHE A 343 12.92 2.76 7.60
CA PHE A 343 14.30 2.45 7.98
C PHE A 343 15.06 1.88 6.80
N LEU A 344 16.29 2.34 6.59
CA LEU A 344 17.23 1.77 5.61
C LEU A 344 18.54 1.38 6.30
N VAL A 345 18.78 0.07 6.38
CA VAL A 345 19.87 -0.54 7.13
C VAL A 345 20.88 -1.11 6.15
N GLU A 346 22.11 -0.58 6.18
CA GLU A 346 23.22 -1.12 5.40
C GLU A 346 23.57 -2.54 5.88
N HIS A 347 23.90 -3.43 4.95
CA HIS A 347 24.16 -4.83 5.24
C HIS A 347 25.55 -5.05 5.83
N ARG A 348 25.75 -4.58 7.07
CA ARG A 348 27.03 -4.64 7.79
C ARG A 348 26.84 -4.77 9.30
N PHE A 349 27.96 -4.87 10.01
CA PHE A 349 27.98 -4.75 11.46
C PHE A 349 27.62 -3.33 11.92
N TYR A 350 26.87 -3.26 13.02
CA TYR A 350 26.59 -2.04 13.77
C TYR A 350 27.06 -2.20 15.21
N ALA A 351 27.68 -1.16 15.76
CA ALA A 351 28.13 -1.17 17.15
C ALA A 351 26.95 -1.28 18.11
N ALA A 352 27.18 -1.90 19.27
CA ALA A 352 26.17 -1.98 20.33
C ALA A 352 25.66 -0.57 20.69
N LYS A 353 24.36 -0.45 20.95
CA LYS A 353 23.68 0.83 21.27
C LYS A 353 23.65 1.84 20.12
N THR A 354 23.92 1.44 18.88
CA THR A 354 23.60 2.28 17.71
C THR A 354 22.11 2.61 17.78
N ALA A 355 21.75 3.90 17.74
CA ALA A 355 20.35 4.31 17.82
C ALA A 355 19.60 3.88 16.56
N ILE A 356 18.42 3.26 16.72
CA ILE A 356 17.53 2.92 15.60
C ILE A 356 17.20 4.16 14.77
N ARG A 357 17.02 5.32 15.40
CA ARG A 357 16.82 6.59 14.70
C ARG A 357 17.90 6.94 13.68
N SER A 358 19.13 6.46 13.84
CA SER A 358 20.24 6.75 12.90
C SER A 358 20.04 6.17 11.50
N VAL A 359 19.13 5.20 11.35
CA VAL A 359 18.77 4.59 10.07
C VAL A 359 17.34 4.93 9.64
N ALA A 360 16.65 5.81 10.39
CA ALA A 360 15.27 6.19 10.12
C ALA A 360 15.21 7.26 9.01
N LEU A 361 14.21 7.14 8.14
CA LEU A 361 13.93 8.05 7.04
C LEU A 361 12.41 8.31 6.95
N SER A 362 11.99 9.29 6.15
CA SER A 362 10.60 9.33 5.68
C SER A 362 10.33 8.17 4.71
N ILE A 363 9.07 7.90 4.37
CA ILE A 363 8.77 6.86 3.37
C ILE A 363 9.17 7.37 1.98
N ASP A 364 8.89 8.64 1.63
CA ASP A 364 9.35 9.27 0.37
C ASP A 364 10.86 9.08 0.11
N GLU A 365 11.68 9.28 1.16
CA GLU A 365 13.12 9.12 1.08
C GLU A 365 13.53 7.66 0.83
N LEU A 366 12.80 6.71 1.41
CA LEU A 366 13.02 5.29 1.19
C LEU A 366 12.58 4.89 -0.22
N GLU A 367 11.40 5.27 -0.67
CA GLU A 367 10.89 5.00 -2.02
C GLU A 367 11.84 5.50 -3.09
N THR A 368 12.35 6.72 -2.94
CA THR A 368 13.36 7.30 -3.84
C THR A 368 14.61 6.41 -3.92
N LYS A 369 15.04 5.83 -2.78
CA LYS A 369 16.21 4.95 -2.73
C LYS A 369 15.90 3.57 -3.31
N LEU A 370 14.69 3.05 -3.13
CA LEU A 370 14.29 1.72 -3.60
C LEU A 370 13.89 1.73 -5.09
N GLY A 371 13.30 2.82 -5.58
CA GLY A 371 12.57 2.85 -6.86
C GLY A 371 11.28 2.04 -6.79
N MET A 372 10.57 2.10 -5.66
CA MET A 372 9.35 1.36 -5.36
C MET A 372 8.32 2.32 -4.77
N ASP A 373 7.08 2.16 -5.18
CA ASP A 373 5.90 2.83 -4.63
C ASP A 373 5.32 1.92 -3.53
N LEU A 374 5.48 2.34 -2.28
CA LEU A 374 5.11 1.65 -1.07
C LEU A 374 3.71 2.12 -0.68
N PHE A 375 2.84 1.23 -0.20
CA PHE A 375 1.51 1.62 0.25
C PHE A 375 0.57 2.26 -0.80
N HIS A 376 0.92 2.21 -2.10
CA HIS A 376 0.15 2.69 -3.28
C HIS A 376 -1.36 2.38 -3.34
N ASN A 377 -1.86 1.46 -2.51
CA ASN A 377 -3.28 1.15 -2.38
C ASN A 377 -4.03 2.12 -1.46
N PHE A 378 -3.30 2.96 -0.72
CA PHE A 378 -3.87 4.12 -0.06
C PHE A 378 -4.25 5.18 -1.09
N PRO A 379 -5.24 6.03 -0.79
CA PRO A 379 -5.49 7.20 -1.61
C PRO A 379 -4.32 8.20 -1.54
N ASP A 380 -3.95 8.78 -2.70
CA ASP A 380 -2.80 9.66 -2.83
C ASP A 380 -2.79 10.81 -1.80
N ASP A 381 -3.97 11.34 -1.43
CA ASP A 381 -4.09 12.45 -0.48
C ASP A 381 -3.75 12.04 0.97
N ILE A 382 -3.96 10.77 1.31
CA ILE A 382 -3.62 10.20 2.62
C ILE A 382 -2.15 9.74 2.61
N GLU A 383 -1.76 9.06 1.53
CA GLU A 383 -0.41 8.56 1.28
C GLU A 383 0.63 9.67 1.37
N GLN A 384 0.51 10.71 0.54
CA GLN A 384 1.44 11.85 0.52
C GLN A 384 1.62 12.53 1.89
N GLN A 385 0.63 12.44 2.78
CA GLN A 385 0.74 13.03 4.12
C GLN A 385 1.65 12.21 5.03
N PHE A 386 1.43 10.90 5.14
CA PHE A 386 2.23 10.07 6.02
C PHE A 386 3.62 9.80 5.45
N GLU A 387 3.78 9.82 4.12
CA GLU A 387 5.07 9.51 3.49
C GLU A 387 6.11 10.62 3.64
N ALA A 388 5.64 11.86 3.72
CA ALA A 388 6.44 13.05 3.92
C ALA A 388 6.86 13.25 5.40
N GLU A 389 6.34 12.47 6.35
CA GLU A 389 6.67 12.61 7.76
C GLU A 389 8.16 12.34 8.02
N SER A 390 8.86 13.37 8.53
CA SER A 390 10.30 13.28 8.76
C SER A 390 10.62 12.81 10.19
N PRO A 391 11.48 11.78 10.36
CA PRO A 391 11.93 11.29 11.69
C PRO A 391 12.85 12.29 12.42
N ALA A 392 13.13 13.44 11.81
CA ALA A 392 13.81 14.56 12.46
C ALA A 392 12.87 15.39 13.35
N THR A 393 11.55 15.36 13.09
CA THR A 393 10.60 16.31 13.70
C THR A 393 10.07 15.83 15.05
N PRO A 394 9.84 16.74 16.03
CA PRO A 394 9.22 16.36 17.30
C PRO A 394 7.83 15.74 17.16
N ALA A 395 7.07 16.16 16.13
CA ALA A 395 5.74 15.62 15.85
C ALA A 395 5.82 14.14 15.49
N THR A 396 6.60 13.77 14.46
CA THR A 396 6.80 12.37 14.08
C THR A 396 7.34 11.54 15.25
N LEU A 397 8.32 12.04 16.01
CA LEU A 397 8.86 11.33 17.17
C LEU A 397 7.82 11.04 18.25
N SER A 398 6.80 11.89 18.41
CA SER A 398 5.74 11.69 19.40
C SER A 398 4.85 10.49 19.09
N TYR A 399 4.73 10.10 17.80
CA TYR A 399 3.99 8.92 17.36
C TYR A 399 4.80 7.62 17.46
N TRP A 400 6.14 7.71 17.52
CA TRP A 400 7.05 6.56 17.51
C TRP A 400 7.86 6.48 18.82
N PRO A 401 7.23 6.11 19.95
CA PRO A 401 7.86 6.18 21.26
C PRO A 401 9.10 5.28 21.36
N GLY A 402 10.21 5.87 21.81
CA GLY A 402 11.48 5.19 22.02
C GLY A 402 12.24 4.86 20.73
N LEU A 403 11.93 5.55 19.64
CA LEU A 403 12.82 5.75 18.49
C LEU A 403 13.99 6.68 18.89
#